data_AF-A0AAV3B0A9-F1
#
_entry.id   AF-A0AAV3B0A9-F1
#
_cell.length_a   1.000
_cell.length_b   1.000
_cell.length_c   1.000
_cell.angle_alpha   90.00
_cell.angle_beta   90.00
_cell.angle_gamma   90.00
#
_symmetry.space_group_name_H-M   'P 1'
#
loop_
_entity.id
_entity.type
_entity.pdbx_description
1 polymer ?
#
loop_
_entity_poly.entity_id
_entity_poly.type
_entity_poly.pdbx_seq_one_letter_code
_entity_poly.pdbx_strand_id
1 'polypeptide(L)'
;MATLSLKPGSRFSVPDWHTNNALISTNAERQRSASHQIRQEARSLRNETNNQTKWNEHDNSTRLSDRIDEVEKWKQALDKCLTDVDTEIDALTLMKDEAERALQAKNVPLDTAIECLTLRESRRTIDLVKDLVEEELHKEVEVIEGIRKALQQKISEAFEQLCLLQESRQQLTWDERDKSETIEIDQTCLSLTKHSPNISLKVDPTRVSYGTTSPQEWEQFSHYNKERAEAEVRASAQLREAIALTIAQTKNELDAQRQAVEFAYRKRIHEFEKAHKELKWQEKNTKEEIEELEEDIRRLESDLREKTGPLNLAHIPLERCTYRPNVDLCRDQGRTGCPLQTSCSH
;
A
#
# COMPACT_ATOMS: atom_id res chain seq x y z
N MET A 1 -58.40 20.27 114.59
CA MET A 1 -58.79 19.73 113.26
C MET A 1 -57.91 18.54 112.94
N ALA A 2 -58.48 17.54 112.29
CA ALA A 2 -58.09 16.15 112.25
C ALA A 2 -56.64 15.84 111.81
N THR A 3 -55.95 15.04 112.61
CA THR A 3 -54.86 14.15 112.20
C THR A 3 -55.43 13.05 111.31
N LEU A 4 -55.05 13.03 110.03
CA LEU A 4 -55.35 11.94 109.11
C LEU A 4 -54.69 10.64 109.61
N SER A 5 -55.52 9.78 110.19
CA SER A 5 -55.18 8.40 110.58
C SER A 5 -54.93 7.56 109.33
N LEU A 6 -53.66 7.27 109.02
CA LEU A 6 -53.30 6.18 108.12
C LEU A 6 -53.65 4.84 108.80
N LYS A 7 -54.52 4.05 108.17
CA LYS A 7 -54.91 2.71 108.64
C LYS A 7 -53.67 1.88 109.01
N PRO A 8 -53.66 1.15 110.15
CA PRO A 8 -52.61 0.17 110.41
C PRO A 8 -52.74 -0.97 109.40
N GLY A 9 -51.69 -1.20 108.62
CA GLY A 9 -51.65 -2.27 107.62
C GLY A 9 -51.84 -3.65 108.26
N SER A 10 -52.50 -4.56 107.53
CA SER A 10 -52.67 -5.96 107.91
C SER A 10 -51.30 -6.59 108.25
N ARG A 11 -51.19 -7.28 109.39
CA ARG A 11 -49.94 -7.94 109.83
C ARG A 11 -49.90 -9.38 109.28
N PHE A 12 -48.87 -9.69 108.51
CA PHE A 12 -48.66 -11.02 107.92
C PHE A 12 -48.06 -12.00 108.94
N SER A 13 -48.32 -13.31 108.78
CA SER A 13 -47.74 -14.36 109.61
C SER A 13 -46.31 -14.71 109.15
N VAL A 14 -45.51 -15.31 110.04
CA VAL A 14 -44.14 -15.77 109.69
C VAL A 14 -44.15 -16.78 108.51
N PRO A 15 -45.11 -17.73 108.42
CA PRO A 15 -45.28 -18.55 107.22
C PRO A 15 -45.57 -17.75 105.93
N ASP A 16 -46.37 -16.68 105.99
CA ASP A 16 -46.62 -15.81 104.83
C ASP A 16 -45.33 -15.11 104.39
N TRP A 17 -44.49 -14.68 105.33
CA TRP A 17 -43.17 -14.09 105.06
C TRP A 17 -42.22 -15.10 104.42
N HIS A 18 -42.15 -16.35 104.92
CA HIS A 18 -41.35 -17.40 104.30
C HIS A 18 -41.83 -17.73 102.89
N THR A 19 -43.15 -17.79 102.67
CA THR A 19 -43.75 -18.03 101.34
C THR A 19 -43.41 -16.90 100.37
N ASN A 20 -43.55 -15.64 100.80
CA ASN A 20 -43.19 -14.49 99.99
C ASN A 20 -41.68 -14.44 99.66
N ASN A 21 -40.81 -14.74 100.62
CA ASN A 21 -39.37 -14.79 100.37
C ASN A 21 -38.97 -15.93 99.44
N ALA A 22 -39.58 -17.11 99.59
CA ALA A 22 -39.37 -18.24 98.67
C ALA A 22 -39.84 -17.88 97.25
N LEU A 23 -40.98 -17.17 97.13
CA LEU A 23 -41.47 -16.67 95.85
C LEU A 23 -40.51 -15.65 95.22
N ILE A 24 -40.03 -14.67 95.99
CA ILE A 24 -39.05 -13.67 95.54
C ILE A 24 -37.75 -14.36 95.09
N SER A 25 -37.23 -15.31 95.88
CA SER A 25 -36.01 -16.05 95.57
C SER A 25 -36.17 -16.88 94.29
N THR A 26 -37.26 -17.63 94.16
CA THR A 26 -37.56 -18.47 92.98
C THR A 26 -37.74 -17.61 91.73
N ASN A 27 -38.43 -16.46 91.85
CA ASN A 27 -38.57 -15.52 90.75
C ASN A 27 -37.21 -14.92 90.36
N ALA A 28 -36.38 -14.50 91.33
CA ALA A 28 -35.05 -13.99 91.06
C ALA A 28 -34.14 -15.03 90.37
N GLU A 29 -34.23 -16.31 90.74
CA GLU A 29 -33.52 -17.40 90.06
C GLU A 29 -34.01 -17.63 88.62
N ARG A 30 -35.34 -17.63 88.40
CA ARG A 30 -35.92 -17.71 87.06
C ARG A 30 -35.48 -16.55 86.16
N GLN A 31 -35.52 -15.32 86.68
CA GLN A 31 -35.07 -14.13 85.95
C GLN A 31 -33.56 -14.16 85.67
N ARG A 32 -32.74 -14.59 86.64
CA ARG A 32 -31.28 -14.78 86.43
C ARG A 32 -30.99 -15.85 85.37
N SER A 33 -31.74 -16.94 85.37
CA SER A 33 -31.60 -18.03 84.39
C SER A 33 -31.99 -17.57 82.97
N ALA A 34 -33.14 -16.89 82.83
CA ALA A 34 -33.55 -16.30 81.55
C ALA A 34 -32.55 -15.25 81.04
N SER A 35 -32.07 -14.37 81.91
CA SER A 35 -31.00 -13.41 81.59
C SER A 35 -29.70 -14.08 81.21
N HIS A 36 -29.33 -15.19 81.87
CA HIS A 36 -28.15 -15.97 81.51
C HIS A 36 -28.29 -16.55 80.10
N GLN A 37 -29.43 -17.18 79.79
CA GLN A 37 -29.71 -17.74 78.48
C GLN A 37 -29.62 -16.67 77.37
N ILE A 38 -30.32 -15.54 77.53
CA ILE A 38 -30.28 -14.43 76.55
C ILE A 38 -28.85 -13.92 76.35
N ARG A 39 -28.06 -13.81 77.43
CA ARG A 39 -26.65 -13.39 77.31
C ARG A 39 -25.79 -14.40 76.58
N GLN A 40 -26.03 -15.70 76.76
CA GLN A 40 -25.30 -16.74 76.04
C GLN A 40 -25.70 -16.75 74.57
N GLU A 41 -26.98 -16.67 74.25
CA GLU A 41 -27.48 -16.56 72.87
C GLU A 41 -26.92 -15.32 72.17
N ALA A 42 -26.93 -14.16 72.84
CA ALA A 42 -26.35 -12.92 72.31
C ALA A 42 -24.83 -13.04 72.10
N ARG A 43 -24.09 -13.76 72.96
CA ARG A 43 -22.66 -14.02 72.78
C ARG A 43 -22.40 -14.94 71.58
N SER A 44 -23.17 -16.02 71.45
CA SER A 44 -23.09 -16.94 70.31
C SER A 44 -23.37 -16.20 69.00
N LEU A 45 -24.46 -15.42 68.95
CA LEU A 45 -24.82 -14.64 67.77
C LEU A 45 -23.76 -13.60 67.40
N ARG A 46 -23.17 -12.92 68.38
CA ARG A 46 -22.06 -11.98 68.14
C ARG A 46 -20.83 -12.66 67.58
N ASN A 47 -20.50 -13.86 68.06
CA ASN A 47 -19.35 -14.62 67.57
C ASN A 47 -19.60 -15.12 66.14
N GLU A 48 -20.78 -15.67 65.88
CA GLU A 48 -21.21 -16.13 64.56
C GLU A 48 -21.20 -14.99 63.53
N THR A 49 -21.85 -13.86 63.84
CA THR A 49 -21.87 -12.69 62.95
C THR A 49 -20.48 -12.11 62.71
N ASN A 50 -19.63 -12.03 63.74
CA ASN A 50 -18.25 -11.54 63.58
C ASN A 50 -17.41 -12.46 62.69
N ASN A 51 -17.54 -13.78 62.84
CA ASN A 51 -16.87 -14.74 61.98
C ASN A 51 -17.39 -14.65 60.54
N GLN A 52 -18.71 -14.57 60.35
CA GLN A 52 -19.33 -14.42 59.04
C GLN A 52 -18.89 -13.13 58.36
N THR A 53 -18.83 -12.00 59.07
CA THR A 53 -18.36 -10.72 58.53
C THR A 53 -16.92 -10.80 58.05
N LYS A 54 -16.02 -11.36 58.86
CA LYS A 54 -14.60 -11.54 58.47
C LYS A 54 -14.45 -12.46 57.26
N TRP A 55 -15.21 -13.55 57.23
CA TRP A 55 -15.18 -14.49 56.11
C TRP A 55 -15.69 -13.83 54.83
N ASN A 56 -16.83 -13.12 54.88
CA ASN A 56 -17.37 -12.40 53.73
C ASN A 56 -16.42 -11.29 53.25
N GLU A 57 -15.78 -10.55 54.17
CA GLU A 57 -14.79 -9.53 53.81
C GLU A 57 -13.62 -10.16 53.04
N HIS A 58 -13.07 -11.26 53.56
CA HIS A 58 -11.98 -11.98 52.90
C HIS A 58 -12.38 -12.60 51.56
N ASP A 59 -13.55 -13.24 51.47
CA ASP A 59 -14.09 -13.82 50.23
C ASP A 59 -14.27 -12.74 49.16
N ASN A 60 -14.87 -11.60 49.52
CA ASN A 60 -15.05 -10.47 48.60
C ASN A 60 -13.72 -9.90 48.12
N SER A 61 -12.75 -9.68 49.02
CA SER A 61 -11.41 -9.22 48.64
C SER A 61 -10.70 -10.20 47.70
N THR A 62 -10.85 -11.51 47.94
CA THR A 62 -10.26 -12.55 47.10
C THR A 62 -10.89 -12.55 45.71
N ARG A 63 -12.22 -12.54 45.62
CA ARG A 63 -12.94 -12.51 44.34
C ARG A 63 -12.65 -11.26 43.53
N LEU A 64 -12.48 -10.11 44.18
CA LEU A 64 -12.11 -8.87 43.53
C LEU A 64 -10.67 -8.91 43.03
N SER A 65 -9.74 -9.48 43.81
CA SER A 65 -8.36 -9.71 43.36
C SER A 65 -8.30 -10.64 42.14
N ASP A 66 -9.02 -11.76 42.17
CA ASP A 66 -9.09 -12.70 41.04
C ASP A 66 -9.64 -12.02 39.77
N ARG A 67 -10.64 -11.14 39.94
CA ARG A 67 -11.19 -10.35 38.84
C ARG A 67 -10.18 -9.37 38.26
N ILE A 68 -9.42 -8.65 39.10
CA ILE A 68 -8.35 -7.76 38.66
C ILE A 68 -7.32 -8.55 37.82
N ASP A 69 -6.90 -9.72 38.30
CA ASP A 69 -5.94 -10.57 37.59
C ASP A 69 -6.48 -11.06 36.22
N GLU A 70 -7.79 -11.33 36.11
CA GLU A 70 -8.44 -11.70 34.85
C GLU A 70 -8.47 -10.52 33.86
N VAL A 71 -8.87 -9.34 34.32
CA VAL A 71 -8.95 -8.13 33.49
C VAL A 71 -7.55 -7.71 33.04
N GLU A 72 -6.54 -7.82 33.90
CA GLU A 72 -5.13 -7.54 33.59
C GLU A 72 -4.58 -8.49 32.52
N LYS A 73 -4.90 -9.79 32.56
CA LYS A 73 -4.52 -10.74 31.49
C LYS A 73 -5.09 -10.33 30.14
N TRP A 74 -6.35 -9.90 30.11
CA TRP A 74 -6.99 -9.43 28.88
C TRP A 74 -6.37 -8.12 28.39
N LYS A 75 -6.12 -7.17 29.29
CA LYS A 75 -5.40 -5.94 28.96
C LYS A 75 -4.04 -6.24 28.31
N GLN A 76 -3.23 -7.11 28.92
CA GLN A 76 -1.93 -7.49 28.36
C GLN A 76 -2.04 -8.16 26.99
N ALA A 77 -3.08 -8.97 26.76
CA ALA A 77 -3.34 -9.57 25.45
C ALA A 77 -3.72 -8.51 24.40
N LEU A 78 -4.52 -7.50 24.78
CA LEU A 78 -4.90 -6.38 23.92
C LEU A 78 -3.71 -5.46 23.62
N ASP A 79 -2.88 -5.13 24.62
CA ASP A 79 -1.64 -4.34 24.48
C ASP A 79 -0.66 -5.00 23.49
N LYS A 80 -0.49 -6.32 23.60
CA LYS A 80 0.31 -7.08 22.65
C LYS A 80 -0.28 -6.98 21.24
N CYS A 81 -1.60 -7.17 21.11
CA CYS A 81 -2.26 -7.10 19.81
C CYS A 81 -2.17 -5.69 19.19
N LEU A 82 -2.29 -4.64 19.99
CA LEU A 82 -2.06 -3.25 19.56
C LEU A 82 -0.65 -3.06 19.02
N THR A 83 0.36 -3.56 19.74
CA THR A 83 1.76 -3.51 19.28
C THR A 83 1.93 -4.24 17.95
N ASP A 84 1.37 -5.45 17.83
CA ASP A 84 1.45 -6.24 16.59
C ASP A 84 0.78 -5.50 15.42
N VAL A 85 -0.40 -4.88 15.64
CA VAL A 85 -1.09 -4.07 14.63
C VAL A 85 -0.31 -2.81 14.26
N ASP A 86 0.25 -2.08 15.23
CA ASP A 86 1.08 -0.89 14.97
C ASP A 86 2.30 -1.25 14.12
N THR A 87 2.99 -2.34 14.45
CA THR A 87 4.14 -2.81 13.66
C THR A 87 3.77 -3.20 12.23
N GLU A 88 2.59 -3.79 12.04
CA GLU A 88 2.10 -4.18 10.72
C GLU A 88 1.63 -2.98 9.89
N ILE A 89 1.01 -1.97 10.51
CA ILE A 89 0.67 -0.69 9.86
C ILE A 89 1.94 -0.03 9.32
N ASP A 90 3.00 0.04 10.13
CA ASP A 90 4.28 0.60 9.71
C ASP A 90 4.88 -0.21 8.54
N ALA A 91 4.87 -1.54 8.64
CA ALA A 91 5.39 -2.43 7.60
C ALA A 91 4.64 -2.32 6.27
N LEU A 92 3.29 -2.26 6.32
CA LEU A 92 2.47 -2.13 5.12
C LEU A 92 2.60 -0.73 4.50
N THR A 93 2.73 0.31 5.32
CA THR A 93 2.99 1.68 4.85
C THR A 93 4.30 1.75 4.07
N LEU A 94 5.38 1.16 4.61
CA LEU A 94 6.68 1.11 3.93
C LEU A 94 6.59 0.37 2.58
N MET A 95 5.87 -0.75 2.53
CA MET A 95 5.69 -1.54 1.31
C MET A 95 4.85 -0.80 0.26
N LYS A 96 3.79 -0.09 0.67
CA LYS A 96 3.00 0.79 -0.19
C LYS A 96 3.88 1.91 -0.78
N ASP A 97 4.68 2.57 0.05
CA ASP A 97 5.57 3.65 -0.40
C ASP A 97 6.66 3.14 -1.35
N GLU A 98 7.13 1.91 -1.18
CA GLU A 98 8.01 1.24 -2.15
C GLU A 98 7.31 1.01 -3.49
N ALA A 99 6.06 0.52 -3.48
CA ALA A 99 5.26 0.35 -4.70
C ALA A 99 4.98 1.69 -5.40
N GLU A 100 4.70 2.76 -4.67
CA GLU A 100 4.52 4.11 -5.21
C GLU A 100 5.79 4.65 -5.86
N ARG A 101 6.95 4.47 -5.21
CA ARG A 101 8.24 4.82 -5.81
C ARG A 101 8.53 4.00 -7.06
N ALA A 102 8.22 2.70 -7.03
CA ALA A 102 8.37 1.83 -8.19
C ALA A 102 7.48 2.26 -9.36
N LEU A 103 6.24 2.70 -9.08
CA LEU A 103 5.31 3.25 -10.06
C LEU A 103 5.83 4.56 -10.66
N GLN A 104 6.26 5.51 -9.83
CA GLN A 104 6.82 6.79 -10.28
C GLN A 104 8.06 6.60 -11.15
N ALA A 105 8.92 5.63 -10.82
CA ALA A 105 10.11 5.31 -11.59
C ALA A 105 9.80 4.84 -13.02
N LYS A 106 8.55 4.42 -13.32
CA LYS A 106 8.14 4.03 -14.68
C LYS A 106 7.81 5.19 -15.61
N ASN A 107 7.64 6.42 -15.08
CA ASN A 107 7.37 7.59 -15.92
C ASN A 107 8.52 7.88 -16.88
N VAL A 108 9.76 7.86 -16.40
CA VAL A 108 10.94 8.21 -17.22
C VAL A 108 11.14 7.23 -18.39
N PRO A 109 11.12 5.90 -18.19
CA PRO A 109 11.17 4.96 -19.31
C PRO A 109 10.02 5.13 -20.30
N LEU A 110 8.80 5.40 -19.81
CA LEU A 110 7.64 5.61 -20.68
C LEU A 110 7.82 6.85 -21.57
N ASP A 111 8.19 7.98 -20.98
CA ASP A 111 8.42 9.23 -21.71
C ASP A 111 9.53 9.05 -22.75
N THR A 112 10.60 8.33 -22.39
CA THR A 112 11.71 8.01 -23.29
C THR A 112 11.25 7.15 -24.48
N ALA A 113 10.43 6.13 -24.24
CA ALA A 113 9.89 5.26 -25.29
C ALA A 113 8.96 6.04 -26.24
N ILE A 114 8.12 6.92 -25.71
CA ILE A 114 7.24 7.81 -26.48
C ILE A 114 8.04 8.82 -27.30
N GLU A 115 9.07 9.43 -26.72
CA GLU A 115 9.98 10.33 -27.42
C GLU A 115 10.69 9.60 -28.57
N CYS A 116 11.18 8.39 -28.33
CA CYS A 116 11.79 7.55 -29.36
C CYS A 116 10.82 7.26 -30.52
N LEU A 117 9.56 6.94 -30.23
CA LEU A 117 8.52 6.76 -31.25
C LEU A 117 8.27 8.05 -32.03
N THR A 118 8.14 9.19 -31.34
CA THR A 118 7.90 10.51 -31.96
C THR A 118 9.06 10.91 -32.90
N LEU A 119 10.30 10.69 -32.48
CA LEU A 119 11.48 10.93 -33.32
C LEU A 119 11.49 10.04 -34.55
N ARG A 120 11.03 8.79 -34.43
CA ARG A 120 10.91 7.88 -35.57
C ARG A 120 9.82 8.29 -36.55
N GLU A 121 8.67 8.77 -36.05
CA GLU A 121 7.58 9.31 -36.88
C GLU A 121 8.01 10.55 -37.67
N SER A 122 9.01 11.30 -37.18
CA SER A 122 9.56 12.47 -37.87
C SER A 122 10.46 12.16 -39.07
N ARG A 123 10.78 10.87 -39.31
CA ARG A 123 11.60 10.45 -40.46
C ARG A 123 10.89 10.75 -41.77
N ARG A 124 11.68 11.05 -42.81
CA ARG A 124 11.17 11.52 -44.10
C ARG A 124 11.20 10.41 -45.15
N THR A 125 10.26 10.51 -46.08
CA THR A 125 10.23 9.72 -47.33
C THR A 125 10.39 8.21 -47.09
N ILE A 126 11.45 7.61 -47.62
CA ILE A 126 11.70 6.18 -47.60
C ILE A 126 12.27 5.70 -46.26
N ASP A 127 12.76 6.61 -45.40
CA ASP A 127 13.28 6.28 -44.08
C ASP A 127 12.19 6.10 -43.01
N LEU A 128 10.95 6.50 -43.33
CA LEU A 128 9.77 6.21 -42.51
C LEU A 128 9.33 4.75 -42.75
N VAL A 129 10.01 3.83 -42.07
CA VAL A 129 9.82 2.39 -42.21
C VAL A 129 9.38 1.80 -40.88
N LYS A 130 8.34 0.98 -40.93
CA LYS A 130 7.96 0.06 -39.85
C LYS A 130 9.01 -1.03 -39.75
N ASP A 131 9.88 -0.92 -38.75
CA ASP A 131 10.94 -1.88 -38.49
C ASP A 131 10.75 -2.53 -37.10
N LEU A 132 11.59 -3.52 -36.80
CA LEU A 132 11.55 -4.24 -35.53
C LEU A 132 11.71 -3.30 -34.32
N VAL A 133 12.40 -2.17 -34.46
CA VAL A 133 12.58 -1.22 -33.36
C VAL A 133 11.26 -0.55 -33.02
N GLU A 134 10.48 -0.15 -34.03
CA GLU A 134 9.15 0.43 -33.82
C GLU A 134 8.19 -0.54 -33.15
N GLU A 135 8.19 -1.80 -33.58
CA GLU A 135 7.38 -2.86 -32.97
C GLU A 135 7.77 -3.09 -31.50
N GLU A 136 9.05 -3.18 -31.19
CA GLU A 136 9.52 -3.38 -29.81
C GLU A 136 9.31 -2.16 -28.91
N LEU A 137 9.38 -0.93 -29.45
CA LEU A 137 9.05 0.30 -28.70
C LEU A 137 7.56 0.37 -28.36
N HIS A 138 6.67 0.01 -29.29
CA HIS A 138 5.24 -0.07 -28.97
C HIS A 138 4.95 -1.11 -27.89
N LYS A 139 5.58 -2.29 -27.98
CA LYS A 139 5.50 -3.30 -26.90
C LYS A 139 6.07 -2.79 -25.58
N GLU A 140 7.15 -2.00 -25.60
CA GLU A 140 7.70 -1.38 -24.40
C GLU A 140 6.71 -0.44 -23.73
N VAL A 141 6.03 0.41 -24.50
CA VAL A 141 4.95 1.27 -23.99
C VAL A 141 3.81 0.43 -23.39
N GLU A 142 3.35 -0.61 -24.08
CA GLU A 142 2.28 -1.50 -23.60
C GLU A 142 2.66 -2.21 -22.29
N VAL A 143 3.88 -2.74 -22.21
CA VAL A 143 4.42 -3.40 -21.00
C VAL A 143 4.52 -2.41 -19.85
N ILE A 144 5.05 -1.20 -20.08
CA ILE A 144 5.15 -0.18 -19.03
C ILE A 144 3.77 0.23 -18.52
N GLU A 145 2.80 0.45 -19.40
CA GLU A 145 1.42 0.76 -19.02
C GLU A 145 0.75 -0.39 -18.23
N GLY A 146 0.99 -1.64 -18.63
CA GLY A 146 0.54 -2.83 -17.90
C GLY A 146 1.12 -2.89 -16.49
N ILE A 147 2.43 -2.67 -16.36
CA ILE A 147 3.15 -2.60 -15.08
C ILE A 147 2.57 -1.48 -14.19
N ARG A 148 2.34 -0.29 -14.75
CA ARG A 148 1.77 0.84 -14.00
C ARG A 148 0.40 0.50 -13.42
N LYS A 149 -0.47 -0.13 -14.21
CA LYS A 149 -1.80 -0.59 -13.75
C LYS A 149 -1.69 -1.61 -12.63
N ALA A 150 -0.82 -2.62 -12.78
CA ALA A 150 -0.62 -3.65 -11.77
C ALA A 150 -0.12 -3.06 -10.43
N LEU A 151 0.87 -2.16 -10.48
CA LEU A 151 1.38 -1.47 -9.30
C LEU A 151 0.32 -0.57 -8.67
N GLN A 152 -0.43 0.19 -9.48
CA GLN A 152 -1.50 1.07 -8.99
C GLN A 152 -2.61 0.28 -8.29
N GLN A 153 -3.00 -0.87 -8.82
CA GLN A 153 -3.97 -1.75 -8.18
C GLN A 153 -3.47 -2.20 -6.80
N LYS A 154 -2.19 -2.62 -6.70
CA LYS A 154 -1.58 -3.03 -5.44
C LYS A 154 -1.47 -1.92 -4.41
N ILE A 155 -1.22 -0.69 -4.85
CA ILE A 155 -1.23 0.50 -3.98
C ILE A 155 -2.64 0.75 -3.42
N SER A 156 -3.68 0.62 -4.25
CA SER A 156 -5.07 0.76 -3.80
C SER A 156 -5.47 -0.33 -2.79
N GLU A 157 -5.14 -1.60 -3.07
CA GLU A 157 -5.35 -2.73 -2.15
C GLU A 157 -4.64 -2.47 -0.80
N ALA A 158 -3.40 -1.98 -0.83
CA ALA A 158 -2.65 -1.65 0.38
C ALA A 158 -3.29 -0.51 1.19
N PHE A 159 -3.81 0.51 0.50
CA PHE A 159 -4.50 1.61 1.16
C PHE A 159 -5.79 1.15 1.86
N GLU A 160 -6.59 0.31 1.20
CA GLU A 160 -7.81 -0.26 1.80
C GLU A 160 -7.48 -1.11 3.03
N GLN A 161 -6.44 -1.95 2.94
CA GLN A 161 -6.00 -2.77 4.08
C GLN A 161 -5.48 -1.93 5.25
N LEU A 162 -4.78 -0.81 4.98
CA LEU A 162 -4.36 0.14 6.02
C LEU A 162 -5.56 0.73 6.77
N CYS A 163 -6.66 1.06 6.07
CA CYS A 163 -7.89 1.54 6.70
C CYS A 163 -8.49 0.48 7.64
N LEU A 164 -8.51 -0.79 7.22
CA LEU A 164 -9.02 -1.90 8.04
C LEU A 164 -8.17 -2.12 9.30
N LEU A 165 -6.83 -2.05 9.17
CA LEU A 165 -5.91 -2.11 10.30
C LEU A 165 -6.09 -0.92 11.27
N GLN A 166 -6.33 0.28 10.74
CA GLN A 166 -6.60 1.46 11.58
C GLN A 166 -7.92 1.33 12.36
N GLU A 167 -8.96 0.77 11.74
CA GLU A 167 -10.23 0.52 12.40
C GLU A 167 -10.08 -0.53 13.51
N SER A 168 -9.40 -1.65 13.23
CA SER A 168 -9.17 -2.70 14.24
C SER A 168 -8.32 -2.19 15.40
N ARG A 169 -7.28 -1.39 15.12
CA ARG A 169 -6.49 -0.69 16.13
C ARG A 169 -7.33 0.22 17.02
N GLN A 170 -8.27 0.98 16.45
CA GLN A 170 -9.14 1.85 17.22
C GLN A 170 -10.05 1.06 18.16
N GLN A 171 -10.63 -0.05 17.69
CA GLN A 171 -11.46 -0.93 18.52
C GLN A 171 -10.65 -1.53 19.68
N LEU A 172 -9.44 -2.02 19.41
CA LEU A 172 -8.54 -2.52 20.45
C LEU A 172 -8.17 -1.45 21.48
N THR A 173 -7.94 -0.21 21.04
CA THR A 173 -7.59 0.91 21.92
C THR A 173 -8.74 1.25 22.87
N TRP A 174 -9.98 1.23 22.38
CA TRP A 174 -11.15 1.45 23.24
C TRP A 174 -11.32 0.32 24.25
N ASP A 175 -11.17 -0.93 23.81
CA ASP A 175 -11.28 -2.08 24.70
C ASP A 175 -10.18 -2.07 25.78
N GLU A 176 -8.92 -1.83 25.41
CA GLU A 176 -7.81 -1.70 26.36
C GLU A 176 -8.08 -0.61 27.40
N ARG A 177 -8.54 0.56 26.95
CA ARG A 177 -8.88 1.66 27.83
C ARG A 177 -9.98 1.28 28.83
N ASP A 178 -11.04 0.62 28.37
CA ASP A 178 -12.11 0.15 29.25
C ASP A 178 -11.59 -0.86 30.28
N LYS A 179 -10.65 -1.74 29.89
CA LYS A 179 -9.97 -2.66 30.83
C LYS A 179 -9.12 -1.90 31.85
N SER A 180 -8.36 -0.89 31.43
CA SER A 180 -7.55 -0.03 32.30
C SER A 180 -8.42 0.74 33.32
N GLU A 181 -9.51 1.36 32.88
CA GLU A 181 -10.46 2.05 33.77
C GLU A 181 -11.13 1.07 34.76
N THR A 182 -11.48 -0.13 34.30
CA THR A 182 -12.03 -1.20 35.17
C THR A 182 -11.05 -1.61 36.26
N ILE A 183 -9.77 -1.83 35.91
CA ILE A 183 -8.73 -2.18 36.87
C ILE A 183 -8.54 -1.07 37.91
N GLU A 184 -8.54 0.20 37.50
CA GLU A 184 -8.42 1.33 38.43
C GLU A 184 -9.59 1.38 39.45
N ILE A 185 -10.81 1.16 38.97
CA ILE A 185 -12.01 1.10 39.83
C ILE A 185 -11.91 -0.07 40.81
N ASP A 186 -11.55 -1.26 40.32
CA ASP A 186 -11.48 -2.47 41.15
C ASP A 186 -10.32 -2.40 42.15
N GLN A 187 -9.16 -1.87 41.78
CA GLN A 187 -8.04 -1.60 42.69
C GLN A 187 -8.42 -0.59 43.77
N THR A 188 -9.15 0.46 43.40
CA THR A 188 -9.68 1.44 44.36
C THR A 188 -10.61 0.73 45.36
N CYS A 189 -11.53 -0.10 44.86
CA CYS A 189 -12.44 -0.88 45.71
C CYS A 189 -11.69 -1.85 46.64
N LEU A 190 -10.65 -2.52 46.15
CA LEU A 190 -9.83 -3.46 46.93
C LEU A 190 -9.04 -2.73 48.03
N SER A 191 -8.65 -1.47 47.80
CA SER A 191 -7.92 -0.65 48.79
C SER A 191 -8.80 -0.11 49.92
N LEU A 192 -10.14 -0.19 49.78
CA LEU A 192 -11.05 0.29 50.81
C LEU A 192 -10.96 -0.59 52.07
N THR A 193 -10.76 0.05 53.21
CA THR A 193 -10.78 -0.60 54.51
C THR A 193 -11.94 -0.03 55.34
N LYS A 194 -12.33 -0.68 56.44
CA LYS A 194 -13.35 -0.16 57.37
C LYS A 194 -13.06 1.24 57.96
N HIS A 195 -11.84 1.74 57.82
CA HIS A 195 -11.41 3.05 58.29
C HIS A 195 -11.35 4.10 57.18
N SER A 196 -11.63 3.72 55.93
CA SER A 196 -11.67 4.65 54.80
C SER A 196 -12.78 5.69 54.97
N PRO A 197 -12.56 6.94 54.52
CA PRO A 197 -13.62 7.96 54.52
C PRO A 197 -14.76 7.57 53.56
N ASN A 198 -15.96 8.11 53.78
CA ASN A 198 -17.15 7.93 52.92
C ASN A 198 -17.73 6.50 52.81
N ILE A 199 -17.42 5.61 53.76
CA ILE A 199 -18.12 4.32 53.89
C ILE A 199 -19.53 4.59 54.41
N SER A 200 -20.54 4.27 53.61
CA SER A 200 -21.95 4.41 53.97
C SER A 200 -22.74 3.23 53.42
N LEU A 201 -23.85 2.88 54.10
CA LEU A 201 -24.79 1.92 53.54
C LEU A 201 -25.39 2.52 52.25
N LYS A 202 -25.36 1.76 51.16
CA LYS A 202 -25.93 2.17 49.88
C LYS A 202 -27.37 1.67 49.76
N VAL A 203 -28.22 2.46 49.10
CA VAL A 203 -29.59 2.08 48.79
C VAL A 203 -29.53 1.07 47.63
N ASP A 204 -30.12 -0.10 47.82
CA ASP A 204 -30.16 -1.20 46.84
C ASP A 204 -28.77 -1.57 46.26
N PRO A 205 -27.85 -2.11 47.10
CA PRO A 205 -26.48 -2.43 46.68
C PRO A 205 -26.42 -3.58 45.65
N THR A 206 -27.49 -4.38 45.55
CA THR A 206 -27.60 -5.51 44.63
C THR A 206 -28.26 -5.14 43.31
N ARG A 207 -28.52 -3.85 43.07
CA ARG A 207 -29.13 -3.38 41.82
C ARG A 207 -28.24 -3.73 40.62
N VAL A 208 -28.86 -4.32 39.60
CA VAL A 208 -28.25 -4.52 38.29
C VAL A 208 -28.82 -3.47 37.36
N SER A 209 -27.96 -2.60 36.81
CA SER A 209 -28.37 -1.58 35.86
C SER A 209 -28.88 -2.21 34.56
N TYR A 210 -29.86 -1.57 33.92
CA TYR A 210 -30.33 -2.01 32.60
C TYR A 210 -29.18 -1.88 31.58
N GLY A 211 -28.97 -2.91 30.76
CA GLY A 211 -27.90 -2.95 29.76
C GLY A 211 -26.55 -3.47 30.26
N THR A 212 -26.47 -4.07 31.45
CA THR A 212 -25.25 -4.74 31.91
C THR A 212 -24.97 -6.03 31.14
N THR A 213 -23.72 -6.20 30.75
CA THR A 213 -23.18 -7.36 30.04
C THR A 213 -22.86 -8.50 31.01
N SER A 214 -23.05 -9.74 30.58
CA SER A 214 -22.61 -10.92 31.33
C SER A 214 -21.07 -11.11 31.25
N PRO A 215 -20.44 -11.82 32.19
CA PRO A 215 -19.01 -12.12 32.10
C PRO A 215 -18.62 -12.83 30.80
N GLN A 216 -19.48 -13.71 30.30
CA GLN A 216 -19.26 -14.44 29.05
C GLN A 216 -19.28 -13.49 27.84
N GLU A 217 -20.23 -12.58 27.78
CA GLU A 217 -20.31 -11.58 26.70
C GLU A 217 -19.13 -10.59 26.75
N TRP A 218 -18.69 -10.20 27.95
CA TRP A 218 -17.49 -9.36 28.16
C TRP A 218 -16.22 -10.05 27.64
N GLU A 219 -16.04 -11.33 27.96
CA GLU A 219 -14.89 -12.11 27.49
C GLU A 219 -14.93 -12.28 25.96
N GLN A 220 -16.10 -12.60 25.41
CA GLN A 220 -16.30 -12.74 23.97
C GLN A 220 -16.01 -11.45 23.20
N PHE A 221 -16.33 -10.28 23.77
CA PHE A 221 -16.04 -8.99 23.15
C PHE A 221 -14.53 -8.79 22.92
N SER A 222 -13.72 -9.00 23.96
CA SER A 222 -12.27 -8.87 23.85
C SER A 222 -11.64 -9.97 23.00
N HIS A 223 -12.19 -11.19 23.05
CA HIS A 223 -11.77 -12.28 22.16
C HIS A 223 -12.01 -11.93 20.69
N TYR A 224 -13.20 -11.42 20.36
CA TYR A 224 -13.55 -11.01 19.00
C TYR A 224 -12.64 -9.89 18.48
N ASN A 225 -12.39 -8.85 19.29
CA ASN A 225 -11.52 -7.74 18.89
C ASN A 225 -10.11 -8.22 18.57
N LYS A 226 -9.57 -9.11 19.42
CA LYS A 226 -8.26 -9.74 19.22
C LYS A 226 -8.24 -10.59 17.94
N GLU A 227 -9.19 -11.50 17.75
CA GLU A 227 -9.23 -12.38 16.57
C GLU A 227 -9.37 -11.59 15.27
N ARG A 228 -10.20 -10.54 15.27
CA ARG A 228 -10.36 -9.63 14.14
C ARG A 228 -9.02 -8.97 13.80
N ALA A 229 -8.35 -8.38 14.79
CA ALA A 229 -7.06 -7.73 14.58
C ALA A 229 -5.98 -8.69 14.08
N GLU A 230 -5.88 -9.90 14.66
CA GLU A 230 -4.96 -10.93 14.17
C GLU A 230 -5.28 -11.37 12.74
N ALA A 231 -6.55 -11.40 12.33
CA ALA A 231 -6.95 -11.70 10.97
C ALA A 231 -6.50 -10.59 9.99
N GLU A 232 -6.68 -9.32 10.36
CA GLU A 232 -6.23 -8.18 9.54
C GLU A 232 -4.70 -8.14 9.41
N VAL A 233 -3.96 -8.46 10.48
CA VAL A 233 -2.50 -8.55 10.44
C VAL A 233 -2.05 -9.66 9.48
N ARG A 234 -2.69 -10.84 9.52
CA ARG A 234 -2.40 -11.94 8.58
C ARG A 234 -2.70 -11.57 7.13
N ALA A 235 -3.83 -10.91 6.88
CA ALA A 235 -4.21 -10.45 5.54
C ALA A 235 -3.21 -9.42 5.00
N SER A 236 -2.80 -8.48 5.84
CA SER A 236 -1.78 -7.47 5.51
C SER A 236 -0.42 -8.09 5.18
N ALA A 237 0.04 -9.08 5.97
CA ALA A 237 1.29 -9.77 5.70
C ALA A 237 1.29 -10.47 4.33
N GLN A 238 0.19 -11.15 3.97
CA GLN A 238 0.02 -11.76 2.65
C GLN A 238 0.02 -10.72 1.53
N LEU A 239 -0.63 -9.58 1.75
CA LEU A 239 -0.65 -8.48 0.79
C LEU A 239 0.75 -7.89 0.57
N ARG A 240 1.55 -7.71 1.63
CA ARG A 240 2.95 -7.26 1.51
C ARG A 240 3.79 -8.21 0.66
N GLU A 241 3.65 -9.51 0.87
CA GLU A 241 4.32 -10.52 0.03
C GLU A 241 3.88 -10.40 -1.44
N ALA A 242 2.59 -10.25 -1.69
CA ALA A 242 2.05 -10.07 -3.04
C ALA A 242 2.57 -8.78 -3.72
N ILE A 243 2.67 -7.67 -2.97
CA ILE A 243 3.25 -6.41 -3.46
C ILE A 243 4.72 -6.60 -3.83
N ALA A 244 5.52 -7.19 -2.94
CA ALA A 244 6.94 -7.45 -3.18
C ALA A 244 7.15 -8.33 -4.42
N LEU A 245 6.34 -9.38 -4.59
CA LEU A 245 6.35 -10.23 -5.77
C LEU A 245 5.99 -9.44 -7.04
N THR A 246 4.97 -8.59 -6.99
CA THR A 246 4.56 -7.74 -8.13
C THR A 246 5.69 -6.78 -8.53
N ILE A 247 6.37 -6.15 -7.55
CA ILE A 247 7.52 -5.27 -7.82
C ILE A 247 8.65 -6.06 -8.50
N ALA A 248 8.97 -7.27 -8.02
CA ALA A 248 10.01 -8.10 -8.60
C ALA A 248 9.65 -8.57 -10.03
N GLN A 249 8.41 -9.03 -10.25
CA GLN A 249 7.92 -9.47 -11.56
C GLN A 249 7.95 -8.34 -12.59
N THR A 250 7.37 -7.19 -12.24
CA THR A 250 7.33 -6.02 -13.13
C THR A 250 8.72 -5.47 -13.46
N LYS A 251 9.69 -5.61 -12.54
CA LYS A 251 11.09 -5.29 -12.83
C LYS A 251 11.68 -6.23 -13.88
N ASN A 252 11.48 -7.53 -13.72
CA ASN A 252 11.99 -8.54 -14.66
C ASN A 252 11.36 -8.39 -16.05
N GLU A 253 10.05 -8.13 -16.12
CA GLU A 253 9.34 -7.87 -17.38
C GLU A 253 9.90 -6.65 -18.12
N LEU A 254 10.12 -5.55 -17.39
CA LEU A 254 10.72 -4.34 -17.98
C LEU A 254 12.17 -4.58 -18.43
N ASP A 255 12.97 -5.29 -17.63
CA ASP A 255 14.35 -5.62 -17.98
C ASP A 255 14.44 -6.53 -19.22
N ALA A 256 13.49 -7.45 -19.39
CA ALA A 256 13.37 -8.30 -20.58
C ALA A 256 13.00 -7.47 -21.82
N GLN A 257 12.00 -6.58 -21.70
CA GLN A 257 11.58 -5.73 -22.81
C GLN A 257 12.67 -4.72 -23.21
N ARG A 258 13.38 -4.14 -22.24
CA ARG A 258 14.55 -3.28 -22.51
C ARG A 258 15.61 -4.00 -23.34
N GLN A 259 15.90 -5.27 -23.03
CA GLN A 259 16.88 -6.06 -23.79
C GLN A 259 16.41 -6.33 -25.22
N ALA A 260 15.11 -6.59 -25.43
CA ALA A 260 14.52 -6.77 -26.76
C ALA A 260 14.66 -5.50 -27.61
N VAL A 261 14.32 -4.35 -27.04
CA VAL A 261 14.44 -3.04 -27.68
C VAL A 261 15.90 -2.72 -28.00
N GLU A 262 16.81 -2.92 -27.05
CA GLU A 262 18.25 -2.69 -27.26
C GLU A 262 18.82 -3.57 -28.38
N PHE A 263 18.42 -4.85 -28.42
CA PHE A 263 18.82 -5.74 -29.50
C PHE A 263 18.30 -5.28 -30.87
N ALA A 264 17.02 -4.87 -30.95
CA ALA A 264 16.44 -4.33 -32.17
C ALA A 264 17.20 -3.07 -32.64
N TYR A 265 17.53 -2.16 -31.72
CA TYR A 265 18.32 -0.97 -32.03
C TYR A 265 19.71 -1.31 -32.56
N ARG A 266 20.45 -2.20 -31.88
CA ARG A 266 21.79 -2.63 -32.32
C ARG A 266 21.76 -3.20 -33.74
N LYS A 267 20.78 -4.06 -34.03
CA LYS A 267 20.58 -4.62 -35.37
C LYS A 267 20.32 -3.51 -36.40
N ARG A 268 19.40 -2.59 -36.10
CA ARG A 268 19.00 -1.53 -37.02
C ARG A 268 20.12 -0.52 -37.27
N ILE A 269 20.87 -0.15 -36.23
CA ILE A 269 22.05 0.72 -36.35
C ILE A 269 23.09 0.08 -37.28
N HIS A 270 23.36 -1.22 -37.11
CA HIS A 270 24.31 -1.92 -37.98
C HIS A 270 23.87 -1.92 -39.46
N GLU A 271 22.58 -2.14 -39.73
CA GLU A 271 22.03 -2.04 -41.09
C GLU A 271 22.22 -0.64 -41.68
N PHE A 272 21.91 0.42 -40.91
CA PHE A 272 22.12 1.81 -41.33
C PHE A 272 23.59 2.13 -41.60
N GLU A 273 24.51 1.70 -40.73
CA GLU A 273 25.94 1.90 -40.93
C GLU A 273 26.46 1.22 -42.20
N LYS A 274 25.96 0.01 -42.50
CA LYS A 274 26.32 -0.72 -43.72
C LYS A 274 25.82 0.00 -44.96
N ALA A 275 24.54 0.41 -44.97
CA ALA A 275 23.96 1.16 -46.09
C ALA A 275 24.67 2.51 -46.31
N HIS A 276 24.99 3.23 -45.23
CA HIS A 276 25.70 4.50 -45.30
C HIS A 276 27.12 4.35 -45.90
N LYS A 277 27.86 3.32 -45.48
CA LYS A 277 29.19 3.02 -46.02
C LYS A 277 29.12 2.70 -47.51
N GLU A 278 28.15 1.91 -47.93
CA GLU A 278 27.92 1.57 -49.34
C GLU A 278 27.56 2.82 -50.16
N LEU A 279 26.60 3.64 -49.70
CA LEU A 279 26.21 4.86 -50.40
C LEU A 279 27.35 5.87 -50.53
N LYS A 280 28.19 6.01 -49.48
CA LYS A 280 29.41 6.83 -49.57
C LYS A 280 30.40 6.30 -50.59
N TRP A 281 30.52 4.99 -50.73
CA TRP A 281 31.38 4.37 -51.73
C TRP A 281 30.84 4.62 -53.15
N GLN A 282 29.53 4.43 -53.36
CA GLN A 282 28.88 4.73 -54.63
C GLN A 282 28.98 6.21 -55.01
N GLU A 283 28.77 7.11 -54.05
CA GLU A 283 28.91 8.57 -54.26
C GLU A 283 30.31 8.90 -54.76
N LYS A 284 31.35 8.31 -54.15
CA LYS A 284 32.73 8.52 -54.57
C LYS A 284 32.96 8.03 -56.00
N ASN A 285 32.59 6.79 -56.32
CA ASN A 285 32.80 6.23 -57.66
C ASN A 285 32.03 7.00 -58.73
N THR A 286 30.81 7.43 -58.42
CA THR A 286 29.99 8.20 -59.37
C THR A 286 30.61 9.56 -59.66
N LYS A 287 31.24 10.21 -58.67
CA LYS A 287 31.97 11.45 -58.90
C LYS A 287 33.20 11.25 -59.78
N GLU A 288 33.95 10.17 -59.55
CA GLU A 288 35.10 9.81 -60.39
C GLU A 288 34.65 9.55 -61.84
N GLU A 289 33.54 8.83 -62.06
CA GLU A 289 32.97 8.60 -63.39
C GLU A 289 32.50 9.90 -64.07
N ILE A 290 31.90 10.83 -63.31
CA ILE A 290 31.50 12.14 -63.84
C ILE A 290 32.74 12.92 -64.31
N GLU A 291 33.83 12.91 -63.53
CA GLU A 291 35.09 13.57 -63.91
C GLU A 291 35.69 12.97 -65.19
N GLU A 292 35.65 11.64 -65.34
CA GLU A 292 36.09 10.95 -66.56
C GLU A 292 35.22 11.32 -67.77
N LEU A 293 33.88 11.33 -67.62
CA LEU A 293 32.96 11.73 -68.68
C LEU A 293 33.13 13.19 -69.09
N GLU A 294 33.36 14.10 -68.13
CA GLU A 294 33.64 15.51 -68.42
C GLU A 294 34.95 15.69 -69.19
N GLU A 295 35.97 14.89 -68.91
CA GLU A 295 37.22 14.87 -69.66
C GLU A 295 37.00 14.35 -71.10
N ASP A 296 36.23 13.28 -71.27
CA ASP A 296 35.92 12.73 -72.60
C ASP A 296 35.07 13.70 -73.44
N ILE A 297 34.12 14.42 -72.85
CA ILE A 297 33.40 15.50 -73.54
C ILE A 297 34.39 16.57 -74.03
N ARG A 298 35.33 17.01 -73.17
CA ARG A 298 36.34 18.01 -73.55
C ARG A 298 37.23 17.52 -74.70
N ARG A 299 37.61 16.24 -74.71
CA ARG A 299 38.36 15.61 -75.81
C ARG A 299 37.54 15.59 -77.10
N LEU A 300 36.29 15.13 -77.05
CA LEU A 300 35.39 15.07 -78.20
C LEU A 300 35.11 16.46 -78.80
N GLU A 301 34.93 17.48 -77.97
CA GLU A 301 34.80 18.86 -78.44
C GLU A 301 36.07 19.37 -79.11
N SER A 302 37.26 18.99 -78.60
CA SER A 302 38.54 19.33 -79.23
C SER A 302 38.67 18.67 -80.59
N ASP A 303 38.39 17.37 -80.67
CA ASP A 303 38.41 16.62 -81.92
C ASP A 303 37.43 17.22 -82.94
N LEU A 304 36.21 17.58 -82.52
CA LEU A 304 35.24 18.25 -83.39
C LEU A 304 35.79 19.57 -83.94
N ARG A 305 36.43 20.40 -83.10
CA ARG A 305 37.06 21.66 -83.54
C ARG A 305 38.18 21.40 -84.54
N GLU A 306 39.03 20.41 -84.29
CA GLU A 306 40.10 20.01 -85.22
C GLU A 306 39.55 19.54 -86.57
N LYS A 307 38.45 18.78 -86.58
CA LYS A 307 37.80 18.30 -87.81
C LYS A 307 36.97 19.37 -88.54
N THR A 308 36.55 20.44 -87.84
CA THR A 308 35.78 21.55 -88.43
C THR A 308 36.60 22.33 -89.47
N GLY A 309 37.91 22.49 -89.26
CA GLY A 309 38.80 23.17 -90.21
C GLY A 309 38.84 22.48 -91.58
N PRO A 310 39.22 21.19 -91.67
CA PRO A 310 39.19 20.41 -92.90
C PRO A 310 37.80 20.38 -93.56
N LEU A 311 36.72 20.28 -92.77
CA LEU A 311 35.35 20.31 -93.27
C LEU A 311 35.01 21.65 -93.96
N ASN A 312 35.33 22.78 -93.33
CA ASN A 312 35.11 24.10 -93.91
C ASN A 312 35.97 24.32 -95.16
N LEU A 313 37.20 23.82 -95.19
CA LEU A 313 38.06 23.85 -96.37
C LEU A 313 37.47 23.05 -97.54
N ALA A 314 36.74 21.96 -97.27
CA ALA A 314 35.99 21.21 -98.28
C ALA A 314 34.71 21.96 -98.71
N HIS A 315 34.00 22.61 -97.79
CA HIS A 315 32.77 23.36 -98.08
C HIS A 315 33.00 24.63 -98.92
N ILE A 316 34.05 25.41 -98.66
CA ILE A 316 34.29 26.69 -99.36
C ILE A 316 34.43 26.53 -100.89
N PRO A 317 35.23 25.57 -101.41
CA PRO A 317 35.28 25.29 -102.85
C PRO A 317 33.93 24.82 -103.40
N LEU A 318 33.23 23.94 -102.69
CA LEU A 318 31.91 23.43 -103.07
C LEU A 318 30.87 24.56 -103.22
N GLU A 319 30.82 25.48 -102.26
CA GLU A 319 29.98 26.68 -102.31
C GLU A 319 30.40 27.62 -103.44
N ARG A 320 31.71 27.89 -103.59
CA ARG A 320 32.23 28.73 -104.69
C ARG A 320 31.88 28.17 -106.07
N CYS A 321 31.80 26.84 -106.20
CA CYS A 321 31.37 26.20 -107.45
C CYS A 321 29.90 26.43 -107.79
N THR A 322 29.06 26.92 -106.85
CA THR A 322 27.66 27.28 -107.13
C THR A 322 27.49 28.63 -107.83
N TYR A 323 28.53 29.49 -107.81
CA TYR A 323 28.54 30.78 -108.50
C TYR A 323 29.09 30.71 -109.93
N ARG A 324 29.38 29.51 -110.46
CA ARG A 324 29.86 29.35 -111.84
C ARG A 324 28.76 29.80 -112.82
N PRO A 325 29.05 30.69 -113.78
CA PRO A 325 28.03 31.24 -114.68
C PRO A 325 27.65 30.27 -115.82
N ASN A 326 26.37 30.26 -116.17
CA ASN A 326 25.81 29.56 -117.34
C ASN A 326 26.17 28.06 -117.44
N VAL A 327 26.67 27.62 -118.60
CA VAL A 327 26.95 26.19 -118.90
C VAL A 327 28.05 25.59 -118.00
N ASP A 328 28.89 26.43 -117.38
CA ASP A 328 29.95 25.98 -116.48
C ASP A 328 29.45 25.59 -115.08
N LEU A 329 28.15 25.76 -114.77
CA LEU A 329 27.49 25.19 -113.59
C LEU A 329 27.25 23.67 -113.76
N CYS A 330 28.32 22.96 -114.08
CA CYS A 330 28.32 21.52 -114.35
C CYS A 330 28.44 20.72 -113.04
N ARG A 331 27.89 19.50 -113.00
CA ARG A 331 28.13 18.52 -111.93
C ARG A 331 29.35 17.67 -112.31
N ASP A 332 30.54 18.21 -112.07
CA ASP A 332 31.82 17.53 -112.31
C ASP A 332 32.27 16.68 -111.11
N GLN A 333 33.29 15.84 -111.30
CA GLN A 333 33.86 15.00 -110.23
C GLN A 333 34.37 15.81 -109.03
N GLY A 334 34.78 17.07 -109.22
CA GLY A 334 35.16 17.96 -108.13
C GLY A 334 34.01 18.32 -107.22
N ARG A 335 32.78 18.39 -107.74
CA ARG A 335 31.55 18.67 -106.96
C ARG A 335 30.94 17.41 -106.32
N THR A 336 31.15 16.23 -106.89
CA THR A 336 30.64 14.94 -106.35
C THR A 336 31.67 14.14 -105.55
N GLY A 337 32.95 14.48 -105.63
CA GLY A 337 34.06 13.69 -105.10
C GLY A 337 34.54 14.05 -103.69
N CYS A 338 33.84 14.92 -102.95
CA CYS A 338 34.09 15.05 -101.51
C CYS A 338 33.34 13.93 -100.78
N PRO A 339 34.01 12.88 -100.29
CA PRO A 339 33.35 11.84 -99.54
C PRO A 339 33.21 12.36 -98.10
N LEU A 340 32.22 13.22 -97.87
CA LEU A 340 31.60 13.33 -96.56
C LEU A 340 30.55 12.23 -96.43
N GLN A 341 30.95 10.99 -96.72
CA GLN A 341 30.28 9.83 -96.14
C GLN A 341 31.00 9.55 -94.83
N THR A 342 30.57 10.25 -93.79
CA THR A 342 30.46 9.60 -92.49
C THR A 342 29.51 8.43 -92.69
N SER A 343 30.07 7.25 -92.96
CA SER A 343 29.38 5.99 -92.76
C SER A 343 29.05 5.89 -91.27
N CYS A 344 27.94 6.47 -90.85
CA CYS A 344 27.23 6.00 -89.67
C CYS A 344 26.72 4.61 -90.02
N SER A 345 27.50 3.60 -89.65
CA SER A 345 27.09 2.21 -89.67
C SER A 345 27.04 1.74 -88.22
N HIS A 346 25.81 1.59 -87.75
CA HIS A 346 25.33 1.07 -86.46
C HIS A 346 25.55 1.89 -85.20
#